data_AF-A0A813HLN0-F1
#
_entry.id   AF-A0A813HLN0-F1
#
_cell.length_a   1.000
_cell.length_b   1.000
_cell.length_c   1.000
_cell.angle_alpha   90.00
_cell.angle_beta   90.00
_cell.angle_gamma   90.00
#
_symmetry.space_group_name_H-M   'P 1'
#
loop_
_entity.id
_entity.type
_entity.pdbx_description
1 polymer ?
#
loop_
_entity_poly.entity_id
_entity_poly.type
_entity_poly.pdbx_seq_one_letter_code
_entity_poly.pdbx_strand_id
1 'polypeptide(L)'
;MGRMAAGKRSSKLKAKLRLFKNMSNWMLVAYAVAFPAEPIHLIDYIADRGAELCGHAVPGAILAMTSFFETVGGWPTSRCLAGHSTVKSMVEDLRLELMSDRPRAIAKANCIAVAFVIAWDLVVGDPAEIFYLRLLAWVKLIRIWAALRSSDLLGIAPKDMVMKEGSLKGCITESKVTGKGKKVGTIFFHGAKGAWIKNEDWFQQGWALFKDSETERSCLLSLPVKDLTAQSCREPSYTQSAAASRKLLASTRFLGDGIELEDNEAKKRTMLATGAQHFWSEHSDRATLPSWAASMGFPNDQCDKLGRWKASESQEYVRTAKTIVTGIQTAVAGRIRSAGQADVTGEDDLLENLEEFLRIRGAKESLIREQHRKLTFHRTQTAPESQHCAAPTQLDIDNVVALAVEEKDELGQEEAQLSHWALLVSLSSQGRPQTLHKVGACWRRPGIDYKRFAALGEDEAQAPYTGYHKVCSDCFPKGDDEQNVSSSGSSRNSSSSDSDS
;
A
#
# COMPACT_ATOMS: atom_id res chain seq x y z
N MET A 1 -30.52 29.58 -10.14
CA MET A 1 -30.61 28.11 -9.99
C MET A 1 -29.33 27.57 -9.38
N GLY A 2 -29.35 26.55 -8.51
CA GLY A 2 -28.09 25.83 -8.24
C GLY A 2 -27.90 25.08 -6.92
N ARG A 3 -28.96 24.90 -6.11
CA ARG A 3 -28.91 24.00 -4.94
C ARG A 3 -29.65 22.71 -5.29
N MET A 4 -29.00 21.56 -5.11
CA MET A 4 -29.52 20.22 -5.36
C MET A 4 -29.17 19.32 -4.17
N ALA A 5 -30.01 18.32 -3.85
CA ALA A 5 -29.84 17.31 -2.79
C ALA A 5 -29.32 17.85 -1.44
N ALA A 6 -30.21 17.96 -0.43
CA ALA A 6 -29.89 18.56 0.88
C ALA A 6 -29.26 19.97 0.78
N GLY A 7 -29.75 20.79 -0.18
CA GLY A 7 -29.40 22.20 -0.31
C GLY A 7 -27.95 22.50 -0.75
N LYS A 8 -27.21 21.52 -1.30
CA LYS A 8 -25.79 21.67 -1.68
C LYS A 8 -25.63 22.30 -3.06
N ARG A 9 -24.54 23.06 -3.25
CA ARG A 9 -24.13 23.58 -4.56
C ARG A 9 -23.59 22.43 -5.43
N SER A 10 -23.78 22.50 -6.76
CA SER A 10 -23.32 21.48 -7.71
C SER A 10 -21.85 21.09 -7.54
N SER A 11 -20.95 22.05 -7.31
CA SER A 11 -19.52 21.77 -7.07
C SER A 11 -19.25 20.95 -5.81
N LYS A 12 -19.97 21.20 -4.71
CA LYS A 12 -19.87 20.43 -3.47
C LYS A 12 -20.43 19.01 -3.63
N LEU A 13 -21.51 18.86 -4.41
CA LEU A 13 -22.08 17.55 -4.73
C LEU A 13 -21.08 16.71 -5.55
N LYS A 14 -20.47 17.29 -6.58
CA LYS A 14 -19.43 16.64 -7.38
C LYS A 14 -18.25 16.17 -6.53
N ALA A 15 -17.78 17.01 -5.60
CA ALA A 15 -16.70 16.65 -4.66
C ALA A 15 -17.05 15.41 -3.83
N LYS A 16 -18.25 15.38 -3.23
CA LYS A 16 -18.72 14.25 -2.43
C LYS A 16 -18.90 12.97 -3.26
N LEU A 17 -19.43 13.09 -4.48
CA LEU A 17 -19.58 11.94 -5.39
C LEU A 17 -18.23 11.33 -5.78
N ARG A 18 -17.18 12.13 -5.97
CA ARG A 18 -15.84 11.63 -6.28
C ARG A 18 -15.22 10.90 -5.09
N LEU A 19 -15.30 11.48 -3.89
CA LEU A 19 -14.88 10.83 -2.65
C LEU A 19 -15.63 9.50 -2.44
N PHE A 20 -16.95 9.53 -2.64
CA PHE A 20 -17.79 8.33 -2.55
C PHE A 20 -17.37 7.26 -3.55
N LYS A 21 -17.13 7.62 -4.82
CA LYS A 21 -16.71 6.66 -5.85
C LYS A 21 -15.41 5.95 -5.47
N ASN A 22 -14.44 6.68 -4.92
CA ASN A 22 -13.17 6.09 -4.49
C ASN A 22 -13.37 5.13 -3.30
N MET A 23 -14.17 5.53 -2.32
CA MET A 23 -14.51 4.69 -1.17
C MET A 23 -15.29 3.44 -1.60
N SER A 24 -16.32 3.61 -2.43
CA SER A 24 -17.16 2.53 -2.95
C SER A 24 -16.34 1.49 -3.72
N ASN A 25 -15.44 1.94 -4.60
CA ASN A 25 -14.52 1.04 -5.29
C ASN A 25 -13.63 0.24 -4.33
N TRP A 26 -13.07 0.90 -3.32
CA TRP A 26 -12.25 0.23 -2.31
C TRP A 26 -13.08 -0.79 -1.51
N MET A 27 -14.30 -0.44 -1.11
CA MET A 27 -15.19 -1.32 -0.32
C MET A 27 -15.67 -2.53 -1.12
N LEU A 28 -15.94 -2.37 -2.40
CA LEU A 28 -16.30 -3.49 -3.28
C LEU A 28 -15.17 -4.52 -3.35
N VAL A 29 -13.92 -4.06 -3.34
CA VAL A 29 -12.75 -4.93 -3.37
C VAL A 29 -12.48 -5.56 -2.00
N ALA A 30 -12.51 -4.76 -0.93
CA ALA A 30 -12.14 -5.20 0.41
C ALA A 30 -13.22 -6.03 1.13
N TYR A 31 -14.50 -5.72 0.89
CA TYR A 31 -15.64 -6.29 1.62
C TYR A 31 -16.82 -6.72 0.73
N ALA A 32 -16.73 -6.55 -0.59
CA ALA A 32 -17.85 -6.81 -1.51
C ALA A 32 -19.12 -6.01 -1.23
N VAL A 33 -18.99 -4.80 -0.65
CA VAL A 33 -20.11 -3.87 -0.42
C VAL A 33 -19.86 -2.53 -1.11
N ALA A 34 -20.92 -1.89 -1.62
CA ALA A 34 -20.82 -0.62 -2.33
C ALA A 34 -20.84 0.62 -1.40
N PHE A 35 -21.33 0.46 -0.19
CA PHE A 35 -21.44 1.48 0.87
C PHE A 35 -21.12 0.81 2.21
N PRO A 36 -20.52 1.51 3.21
CA PRO A 36 -20.20 0.87 4.48
C PRO A 36 -21.48 0.38 5.17
N ALA A 37 -21.48 -0.88 5.58
CA ALA A 37 -22.57 -1.50 6.34
C ALA A 37 -22.27 -1.52 7.84
N GLU A 38 -20.98 -1.54 8.19
CA GLU A 38 -20.49 -1.61 9.56
C GLU A 38 -19.45 -0.50 9.82
N PRO A 39 -19.29 -0.05 11.08
CA PRO A 39 -18.28 0.96 11.44
C PRO A 39 -16.87 0.57 10.98
N ILE A 40 -16.55 -0.73 11.04
CA ILE A 40 -15.23 -1.25 10.72
C ILE A 40 -14.85 -1.03 9.24
N HIS A 41 -15.83 -1.07 8.32
CA HIS A 41 -15.57 -0.81 6.90
C HIS A 41 -15.04 0.61 6.67
N LEU A 42 -15.56 1.57 7.44
CA LEU A 42 -15.17 2.96 7.33
C LEU A 42 -13.84 3.22 8.03
N ILE A 43 -13.61 2.58 9.18
CA ILE A 43 -12.33 2.63 9.91
C ILE A 43 -11.19 2.10 9.04
N ASP A 44 -11.36 0.93 8.42
CA ASP A 44 -10.33 0.31 7.60
C ASP A 44 -10.03 1.12 6.34
N TYR A 45 -11.06 1.70 5.70
CA TYR A 45 -10.86 2.62 4.58
C TYR A 45 -10.07 3.87 5.01
N ILE A 46 -10.43 4.48 6.13
CA ILE A 46 -9.76 5.69 6.65
C ILE A 46 -8.32 5.38 7.06
N ALA A 47 -8.06 4.22 7.65
CA ALA A 47 -6.72 3.77 7.97
C ALA A 47 -5.84 3.64 6.71
N ASP A 48 -6.36 3.02 5.63
CA ASP A 48 -5.67 2.94 4.34
C ASP A 48 -5.43 4.32 3.72
N ARG A 49 -6.36 5.27 3.90
CA ARG A 49 -6.15 6.67 3.50
C ARG A 49 -5.04 7.34 4.29
N GLY A 50 -4.98 7.12 5.61
CA GLY A 50 -3.92 7.60 6.48
C GLY A 50 -2.54 7.09 6.07
N ALA A 51 -2.46 5.81 5.68
CA ALA A 51 -1.22 5.18 5.23
C ALA A 51 -0.69 5.74 3.89
N GLU A 52 -1.55 6.31 3.02
CA GLU A 52 -1.14 6.99 1.78
C GLU A 52 -0.53 8.39 2.02
N LEU A 53 -0.14 8.75 3.26
CA LEU A 53 0.32 10.10 3.63
C LEU A 53 -0.67 11.21 3.21
N CYS A 54 -1.97 10.97 3.40
CA CYS A 54 -2.98 11.97 3.05
C CYS A 54 -2.93 13.21 3.96
N GLY A 55 -3.39 14.35 3.47
CA GLY A 55 -3.49 15.58 4.28
C GLY A 55 -4.52 15.46 5.40
N HIS A 56 -4.29 16.19 6.49
CA HIS A 56 -5.11 16.17 7.71
C HIS A 56 -6.62 16.43 7.49
N ALA A 57 -7.00 17.11 6.40
CA ALA A 57 -8.39 17.37 6.07
C ALA A 57 -9.12 16.16 5.43
N VAL A 58 -8.39 15.16 4.95
CA VAL A 58 -8.96 14.03 4.19
C VAL A 58 -9.85 13.13 5.06
N PRO A 59 -9.46 12.70 6.28
CA PRO A 59 -10.33 11.89 7.13
C PRO A 59 -11.67 12.58 7.42
N GLY A 60 -11.64 13.87 7.76
CA GLY A 60 -12.86 14.67 7.99
C GLY A 60 -13.72 14.83 6.73
N ALA A 61 -13.11 14.96 5.56
CA ALA A 61 -13.83 15.03 4.29
C ALA A 61 -14.56 13.71 3.96
N ILE A 62 -13.98 12.56 4.30
CA ILE A 62 -14.59 11.23 4.16
C ILE A 62 -15.78 11.11 5.11
N LEU A 63 -15.60 11.44 6.40
CA LEU A 63 -16.69 11.41 7.38
C LEU A 63 -17.87 12.31 6.97
N ALA A 64 -17.57 13.52 6.52
CA ALA A 64 -18.57 14.46 6.03
C ALA A 64 -19.26 13.96 4.75
N MET A 65 -18.54 13.23 3.89
CA MET A 65 -19.11 12.59 2.70
C MET A 65 -20.08 11.48 3.11
N THR A 66 -19.69 10.57 4.01
CA THR A 66 -20.55 9.49 4.51
C THR A 66 -21.83 10.06 5.15
N SER A 67 -21.69 11.02 6.08
CA SER A 67 -22.83 11.68 6.73
C SER A 67 -23.81 12.31 5.73
N PHE A 68 -23.30 12.88 4.63
CA PHE A 68 -24.15 13.43 3.58
C PHE A 68 -24.99 12.36 2.87
N PHE A 69 -24.39 11.21 2.52
CA PHE A 69 -25.13 10.12 1.87
C PHE A 69 -26.13 9.46 2.83
N GLU A 70 -25.78 9.29 4.10
CA GLU A 70 -26.72 8.81 5.14
C GLU A 70 -27.92 9.74 5.29
N THR A 71 -27.67 11.06 5.33
CA THR A 71 -28.74 12.08 5.45
C THR A 71 -29.65 12.07 4.23
N VAL A 72 -29.08 12.10 3.02
CA VAL A 72 -29.86 12.09 1.77
C VAL A 72 -30.60 10.77 1.59
N GLY A 73 -30.02 9.66 2.05
CA GLY A 73 -30.66 8.34 2.08
C GLY A 73 -31.71 8.18 3.17
N GLY A 74 -31.92 9.17 4.04
CA GLY A 74 -32.93 9.13 5.10
C GLY A 74 -32.63 8.11 6.21
N TRP A 75 -31.36 7.85 6.49
CA TRP A 75 -30.98 6.88 7.52
C TRP A 75 -31.37 7.37 8.92
N PRO A 76 -31.96 6.51 9.77
CA PRO A 76 -32.15 6.84 11.19
C PRO A 76 -30.81 7.10 11.87
N THR A 77 -30.76 8.05 12.81
CA THR A 77 -29.52 8.42 13.53
C THR A 77 -28.84 7.23 14.19
N SER A 78 -29.61 6.26 14.70
CA SER A 78 -29.09 5.02 15.31
C SER A 78 -28.34 4.11 14.35
N ARG A 79 -28.55 4.27 13.03
CA ARG A 79 -27.87 3.51 11.97
C ARG A 79 -26.79 4.31 11.24
N CYS A 80 -26.63 5.60 11.55
CA CYS A 80 -25.63 6.45 10.91
C CYS A 80 -24.23 6.09 11.40
N LEU A 81 -23.41 5.53 10.52
CA LEU A 81 -22.03 5.16 10.77
C LEU A 81 -21.13 6.37 10.95
N ALA A 82 -21.39 7.47 10.24
CA ALA A 82 -20.67 8.73 10.47
C ALA A 82 -20.94 9.32 11.87
N GLY A 83 -22.03 8.90 12.51
CA GLY A 83 -22.38 9.27 13.88
C GLY A 83 -21.67 8.45 14.95
N HIS A 84 -21.16 7.26 14.60
CA HIS A 84 -20.61 6.27 15.53
C HIS A 84 -19.36 6.78 16.26
N SER A 85 -19.29 6.55 17.58
CA SER A 85 -18.22 7.07 18.44
C SER A 85 -16.83 6.63 17.97
N THR A 86 -16.63 5.32 17.76
CA THR A 86 -15.35 4.76 17.30
C THR A 86 -14.86 5.35 15.97
N VAL A 87 -15.77 5.59 15.02
CA VAL A 87 -15.43 6.20 13.72
C VAL A 87 -14.97 7.64 13.92
N LYS A 88 -15.69 8.41 14.74
CA LYS A 88 -15.34 9.79 15.05
C LYS A 88 -13.99 9.90 15.76
N SER A 89 -13.76 9.05 16.77
CA SER A 89 -12.49 8.98 17.48
C SER A 89 -11.33 8.69 16.52
N MET A 90 -11.45 7.65 15.68
CA MET A 90 -10.43 7.34 14.67
C MET A 90 -10.15 8.50 13.70
N VAL A 91 -11.19 9.21 13.26
CA VAL A 91 -11.03 10.38 12.38
C VAL A 91 -10.27 11.50 13.06
N GLU A 92 -10.60 11.78 14.33
CA GLU A 92 -9.96 12.83 15.09
C GLU A 92 -8.51 12.48 15.44
N ASP A 93 -8.28 11.24 15.91
CA ASP A 93 -6.95 10.73 16.21
C ASP A 93 -6.04 10.81 14.98
N LEU A 94 -6.52 10.33 13.83
CA LEU A 94 -5.76 10.39 12.58
C LEU A 94 -5.57 11.84 12.10
N ARG A 95 -6.55 12.73 12.29
CA ARG A 95 -6.40 14.15 11.95
C ARG A 95 -5.32 14.80 12.81
N LEU A 96 -5.34 14.60 14.12
CA LEU A 96 -4.35 15.12 15.06
C LEU A 96 -2.95 14.56 14.75
N GLU A 97 -2.86 13.26 14.47
CA GLU A 97 -1.64 12.59 14.06
C GLU A 97 -1.07 13.18 12.76
N LEU A 98 -1.93 13.51 11.78
CA LEU A 98 -1.54 14.13 10.52
C LEU A 98 -1.20 15.62 10.63
N MET A 99 -1.68 16.31 11.67
CA MET A 99 -1.32 17.71 11.97
C MET A 99 -0.06 17.81 12.84
N SER A 100 0.28 16.75 13.56
CA SER A 100 1.42 16.71 14.45
C SER A 100 2.73 16.68 13.66
N ASP A 101 3.64 17.60 13.98
CA ASP A 101 5.04 17.57 13.51
C ASP A 101 5.87 16.47 14.19
N ARG A 102 5.32 15.78 15.19
CA ARG A 102 6.01 14.66 15.84
C ARG A 102 6.10 13.48 14.88
N PRO A 103 7.28 12.86 14.74
CA PRO A 103 7.43 11.61 13.99
C PRO A 103 6.46 10.58 14.53
N ARG A 104 5.65 10.03 13.63
CA ARG A 104 4.73 8.95 13.93
C ARG A 104 5.49 7.80 14.57
N ALA A 105 5.02 7.27 15.70
CA ALA A 105 5.54 6.00 16.19
C ALA A 105 5.22 4.94 15.13
N ILE A 106 6.23 4.51 14.39
CA ILE A 106 6.03 3.58 13.27
C ILE A 106 5.75 2.22 13.89
N ALA A 107 4.47 1.83 13.96
CA ALA A 107 4.10 0.45 14.22
C ALA A 107 4.81 -0.44 13.17
N LYS A 108 5.57 -1.43 13.64
CA LYS A 108 6.27 -2.35 12.76
C LYS A 108 5.22 -3.13 11.95
N ALA A 109 5.41 -3.22 10.64
CA ALA A 109 4.50 -3.97 9.79
C ALA A 109 4.61 -5.47 10.08
N ASN A 110 3.47 -6.14 10.19
CA ASN A 110 3.37 -7.58 10.39
C ASN A 110 3.95 -8.33 9.19
N CYS A 111 4.73 -9.39 9.41
CA CYS A 111 5.24 -10.24 8.32
C CYS A 111 4.11 -11.03 7.67
N ILE A 112 4.25 -11.37 6.39
CA ILE A 112 3.33 -12.29 5.70
C ILE A 112 3.58 -13.71 6.21
N ALA A 113 2.50 -14.40 6.55
CA ALA A 113 2.59 -15.79 7.01
C ALA A 113 3.04 -16.74 5.86
N VAL A 114 3.83 -17.75 6.19
CA VAL A 114 4.33 -18.80 5.27
C VAL A 114 3.17 -19.49 4.55
N ALA A 115 2.03 -19.68 5.22
CA ALA A 115 0.84 -20.27 4.60
C ALA A 115 0.35 -19.49 3.37
N PHE A 116 0.44 -18.15 3.38
CA PHE A 116 0.09 -17.34 2.21
C PHE A 116 1.10 -17.54 1.09
N VAL A 117 2.40 -17.57 1.41
CA VAL A 117 3.45 -17.77 0.41
C VAL A 117 3.28 -19.13 -0.28
N ILE A 118 3.01 -20.19 0.49
CA ILE A 118 2.68 -21.52 -0.05
C ILE A 118 1.44 -21.48 -0.95
N ALA A 119 0.37 -20.82 -0.52
CA ALA A 119 -0.86 -20.76 -1.31
C ALA A 119 -0.67 -19.94 -2.59
N TRP A 120 0.11 -18.86 -2.55
CA TRP A 120 0.41 -18.03 -3.71
C TRP A 120 1.36 -18.72 -4.69
N ASP A 121 2.37 -19.46 -4.20
CA ASP A 121 3.24 -20.31 -5.04
C ASP A 121 2.41 -21.25 -5.92
N LEU A 122 1.35 -21.85 -5.34
CA LEU A 122 0.43 -22.74 -6.05
C LEU A 122 -0.49 -21.97 -7.01
N VAL A 123 -1.05 -20.84 -6.57
CA VAL A 123 -1.93 -19.99 -7.41
C VAL A 123 -1.24 -19.51 -8.68
N VAL A 124 0.05 -19.13 -8.61
CA VAL A 124 0.79 -18.69 -9.80
C VAL A 124 0.80 -19.77 -10.89
N GLY A 125 0.97 -21.03 -10.48
CA GLY A 125 1.02 -22.19 -11.37
C GLY A 125 -0.34 -22.73 -11.82
N ASP A 126 -1.44 -22.29 -11.22
CA ASP A 126 -2.78 -22.83 -11.48
C ASP A 126 -3.41 -22.22 -12.75
N PRO A 127 -3.53 -22.96 -13.87
CA PRO A 127 -4.13 -22.44 -15.09
C PRO A 127 -5.65 -22.22 -14.98
N ALA A 128 -6.32 -22.79 -13.97
CA ALA A 128 -7.75 -22.59 -13.74
C ALA A 128 -8.06 -21.26 -13.02
N GLU A 129 -7.04 -20.61 -12.45
CA GLU A 129 -7.20 -19.33 -11.77
C GLU A 129 -7.15 -18.14 -12.74
N ILE A 130 -7.84 -17.06 -12.39
CA ILE A 130 -7.93 -15.87 -13.25
C ILE A 130 -6.54 -15.25 -13.44
N PHE A 131 -6.21 -14.91 -14.70
CA PHE A 131 -4.92 -14.32 -15.10
C PHE A 131 -4.40 -13.26 -14.11
N TYR A 132 -5.20 -12.23 -13.81
CA TYR A 132 -4.72 -11.13 -12.98
C TYR A 132 -4.48 -11.54 -11.52
N LEU A 133 -5.20 -12.53 -10.99
CA LEU A 133 -4.95 -13.06 -9.65
C LEU A 133 -3.63 -13.83 -9.59
N ARG A 134 -3.35 -14.65 -10.61
CA ARG A 134 -2.05 -15.33 -10.76
C ARG A 134 -0.90 -14.34 -10.83
N LEU A 135 -1.06 -13.29 -11.64
CA LEU A 135 -0.07 -12.23 -11.77
C LEU A 135 0.11 -11.44 -10.47
N LEU A 136 -0.97 -11.08 -9.79
CA LEU A 136 -0.93 -10.38 -8.51
C LEU A 136 -0.23 -11.22 -7.44
N ALA A 137 -0.50 -12.53 -7.37
CA ALA A 137 0.18 -13.47 -6.50
C ALA A 137 1.69 -13.53 -6.81
N TRP A 138 2.07 -13.63 -8.10
CA TRP A 138 3.47 -13.61 -8.51
C TRP A 138 4.17 -12.32 -8.11
N VAL A 139 3.58 -11.15 -8.40
CA VAL A 139 4.16 -9.86 -7.99
C VAL A 139 4.27 -9.76 -6.46
N LYS A 140 3.29 -10.29 -5.71
CA LYS A 140 3.35 -10.32 -4.24
C LYS A 140 4.51 -11.17 -3.72
N LEU A 141 4.73 -12.35 -4.30
CA LEU A 141 5.88 -13.19 -3.98
C LEU A 141 7.20 -12.49 -4.33
N ILE A 142 7.30 -11.83 -5.50
CA ILE A 142 8.48 -11.02 -5.86
C ILE A 142 8.74 -9.94 -4.81
N ARG A 143 7.70 -9.24 -4.34
CA ARG A 143 7.85 -8.21 -3.32
C ARG A 143 8.37 -8.76 -1.99
N ILE A 144 7.92 -9.95 -1.59
CA ILE A 144 8.39 -10.62 -0.37
C ILE A 144 9.85 -11.02 -0.54
N TRP A 145 10.15 -11.81 -1.58
CA TRP A 145 11.49 -12.37 -1.78
C TRP A 145 12.54 -11.30 -2.11
N ALA A 146 12.16 -10.20 -2.77
CA ALA A 146 13.08 -9.09 -3.05
C ALA A 146 12.95 -7.91 -2.05
N ALA A 147 12.13 -8.05 -1.00
CA ALA A 147 11.84 -7.04 0.01
C ALA A 147 11.49 -5.65 -0.58
N LEU A 148 10.65 -5.61 -1.61
CA LEU A 148 10.26 -4.39 -2.32
C LEU A 148 9.21 -3.58 -1.56
N ARG A 149 9.30 -2.25 -1.61
CA ARG A 149 8.23 -1.34 -1.16
C ARG A 149 7.11 -1.29 -2.19
N SER A 150 5.89 -0.92 -1.78
CA SER A 150 4.79 -0.65 -2.72
C SER A 150 5.12 0.42 -3.75
N SER A 151 5.87 1.45 -3.35
CA SER A 151 6.28 2.53 -4.25
C SER A 151 7.29 2.04 -5.31
N ASP A 152 8.09 1.02 -4.99
CA ASP A 152 9.11 0.51 -5.91
C ASP A 152 8.43 -0.08 -7.16
N LEU A 153 7.21 -0.62 -7.04
CA LEU A 153 6.47 -1.17 -8.17
C LEU A 153 6.16 -0.13 -9.24
N LEU A 154 6.04 1.16 -8.88
CA LEU A 154 5.74 2.22 -9.84
C LEU A 154 6.95 2.54 -10.73
N GLY A 155 8.16 2.33 -10.22
CA GLY A 155 9.42 2.61 -10.94
C GLY A 155 10.15 1.38 -11.46
N ILE A 156 9.45 0.24 -11.62
CA ILE A 156 9.99 -0.98 -12.22
C ILE A 156 9.26 -1.20 -13.54
N ALA A 157 9.88 -0.82 -14.66
CA ALA A 157 9.31 -1.09 -15.97
C ALA A 157 9.58 -2.55 -16.40
N PRO A 158 8.61 -3.23 -17.05
CA PRO A 158 8.80 -4.60 -17.52
C PRO A 158 10.02 -4.80 -18.42
N LYS A 159 10.30 -3.82 -19.29
CA LYS A 159 11.45 -3.82 -20.20
C LYS A 159 12.81 -3.87 -19.49
N ASP A 160 12.86 -3.40 -18.24
CA ASP A 160 14.09 -3.33 -17.44
C ASP A 160 14.25 -4.55 -16.52
N MET A 161 13.42 -5.56 -16.70
CA MET A 161 13.51 -6.85 -16.01
C MET A 161 14.08 -7.91 -16.93
N VAL A 162 15.03 -8.69 -16.40
CA VAL A 162 15.69 -9.75 -17.13
C VAL A 162 15.80 -10.98 -16.24
N MET A 163 15.39 -12.13 -16.76
CA MET A 163 15.67 -13.43 -16.16
C MET A 163 16.82 -14.11 -16.90
N LYS A 164 17.87 -14.50 -16.17
CA LYS A 164 19.01 -15.28 -16.69
C LYS A 164 19.32 -16.41 -15.73
N GLU A 165 19.49 -17.62 -16.27
CA GLU A 165 19.85 -18.83 -15.49
C GLU A 165 18.91 -19.06 -14.28
N GLY A 166 17.61 -18.77 -14.47
CA GLY A 166 16.60 -18.88 -13.42
C GLY A 166 16.66 -17.83 -12.32
N SER A 167 17.54 -16.83 -12.41
CA SER A 167 17.58 -15.68 -11.50
C SER A 167 16.99 -14.44 -12.18
N LEU A 168 16.14 -13.72 -11.45
CA LEU A 168 15.57 -12.44 -11.90
C LEU A 168 16.46 -11.29 -11.45
N LYS A 169 16.68 -10.34 -12.35
CA LYS A 169 17.21 -9.01 -12.06
C LYS A 169 16.20 -8.00 -12.55
N GLY A 170 15.83 -7.04 -11.71
CA GLY A 170 15.03 -5.90 -12.11
C GLY A 170 15.65 -4.59 -11.65
N CYS A 171 15.26 -3.53 -12.35
CA CYS A 171 15.73 -2.17 -12.16
C CYS A 171 14.62 -1.34 -11.48
N ILE A 172 14.97 -0.54 -10.48
CA ILE A 172 14.08 0.45 -9.86
C ILE A 172 14.65 1.82 -10.22
N THR A 173 14.10 2.41 -11.28
CA THR A 173 14.52 3.72 -11.81
C THR A 173 13.95 4.87 -10.99
N GLU A 174 12.80 4.66 -10.37
CA GLU A 174 12.12 5.66 -9.54
C GLU A 174 11.63 5.07 -8.22
N SER A 175 11.95 5.74 -7.12
CA SER A 175 11.45 5.37 -5.79
C SER A 175 11.43 6.57 -4.84
N LYS A 176 11.15 6.33 -3.56
CA LYS A 176 11.29 7.37 -2.52
C LYS A 176 12.73 7.92 -2.46
N VAL A 177 13.74 7.09 -2.72
CA VAL A 177 15.17 7.45 -2.57
C VAL A 177 15.96 7.42 -3.88
N THR A 178 15.35 6.97 -4.98
CA THR A 178 15.95 6.92 -6.33
C THR A 178 15.10 7.68 -7.34
N GLY A 179 15.71 8.14 -8.43
CA GLY A 179 15.05 8.91 -9.49
C GLY A 179 15.76 10.24 -9.79
N LYS A 180 15.31 10.93 -10.84
CA LYS A 180 15.90 12.18 -11.31
C LYS A 180 16.03 13.21 -10.17
N GLY A 181 17.26 13.70 -9.95
CA GLY A 181 17.59 14.66 -8.91
C GLY A 181 17.83 14.08 -7.50
N LYS A 182 17.77 12.76 -7.31
CA LYS A 182 18.14 12.09 -6.05
C LYS A 182 19.56 11.52 -6.11
N LYS A 183 20.22 11.40 -4.95
CA LYS A 183 21.63 10.94 -4.86
C LYS A 183 21.89 9.56 -5.47
N VAL A 184 20.89 8.68 -5.49
CA VAL A 184 21.03 7.32 -6.03
C VAL A 184 20.25 7.23 -7.33
N GLY A 185 20.94 7.03 -8.45
CA GLY A 185 20.35 7.04 -9.79
C GLY A 185 19.43 5.84 -10.03
N THR A 186 19.95 4.62 -9.84
CA THR A 186 19.23 3.37 -10.15
C THR A 186 19.61 2.29 -9.15
N ILE A 187 18.63 1.60 -8.56
CA ILE A 187 18.89 0.43 -7.71
C ILE A 187 18.36 -0.85 -8.35
N PHE A 188 19.04 -1.97 -8.07
CA PHE A 188 18.64 -3.28 -8.57
C PHE A 188 18.00 -4.13 -7.47
N PHE A 189 17.08 -5.00 -7.89
CA PHE A 189 16.60 -6.10 -7.06
C PHE A 189 16.88 -7.44 -7.73
N HIS A 190 16.96 -8.48 -6.91
CA HIS A 190 17.29 -9.84 -7.34
C HIS A 190 16.29 -10.84 -6.77
N GLY A 191 15.94 -11.85 -7.56
CA GLY A 191 15.18 -13.02 -7.12
C GLY A 191 15.89 -14.30 -7.53
N ALA A 192 16.06 -15.22 -6.59
CA ALA A 192 16.74 -16.50 -6.80
C ALA A 192 15.77 -17.58 -7.28
N LYS A 193 16.24 -18.46 -8.17
CA LYS A 193 15.52 -19.70 -8.54
C LYS A 193 15.13 -20.53 -7.31
N GLY A 194 15.99 -20.56 -6.29
CA GLY A 194 15.77 -21.34 -5.06
C GLY A 194 14.74 -20.76 -4.08
N ALA A 195 14.15 -19.60 -4.39
CA ALA A 195 13.20 -18.88 -3.54
C ALA A 195 11.77 -19.44 -3.66
N TRP A 196 11.57 -20.71 -3.33
CA TRP A 196 10.27 -21.39 -3.42
C TRP A 196 9.99 -22.21 -2.17
N ILE A 197 8.72 -22.37 -1.80
CA ILE A 197 8.35 -23.19 -0.64
C ILE A 197 7.65 -24.48 -1.08
N LYS A 198 6.66 -24.38 -1.97
CA LYS A 198 5.86 -25.55 -2.40
C LYS A 198 5.98 -25.89 -3.88
N ASN A 199 5.94 -24.89 -4.76
CA ASN A 199 6.01 -25.07 -6.21
C ASN A 199 7.35 -24.54 -6.72
N GLU A 200 8.33 -25.39 -7.04
CA GLU A 200 9.64 -24.93 -7.51
C GLU A 200 9.57 -24.07 -8.78
N ASP A 201 8.54 -24.26 -9.61
CA ASP A 201 8.39 -23.59 -10.90
C ASP A 201 7.59 -22.29 -10.83
N TRP A 202 7.07 -21.87 -9.66
CA TRP A 202 6.24 -20.67 -9.51
C TRP A 202 6.93 -19.43 -10.10
N PHE A 203 8.26 -19.36 -9.95
CA PHE A 203 9.07 -18.23 -10.34
C PHE A 203 9.12 -18.08 -11.86
N GLN A 204 9.38 -19.18 -12.57
CA GLN A 204 9.42 -19.25 -14.04
C GLN A 204 8.02 -19.16 -14.64
N GLN A 205 7.04 -19.83 -14.06
CA GLN A 205 5.64 -19.80 -14.52
C GLN A 205 5.09 -18.38 -14.47
N GLY A 206 5.30 -17.67 -13.36
CA GLY A 206 4.84 -16.30 -13.25
C GLY A 206 5.69 -15.31 -14.06
N TRP A 207 6.97 -15.59 -14.33
CA TRP A 207 7.76 -14.80 -15.28
C TRP A 207 7.24 -14.94 -16.72
N ALA A 208 6.90 -16.15 -17.16
CA ALA A 208 6.26 -16.38 -18.46
C ALA A 208 4.93 -15.63 -18.55
N LEU A 209 4.07 -15.77 -17.52
CA LEU A 209 2.81 -15.03 -17.39
C LEU A 209 3.00 -13.50 -17.48
N PHE A 210 4.04 -12.99 -16.81
CA PHE A 210 4.38 -11.57 -16.82
C PHE A 210 4.80 -11.10 -18.21
N LYS A 211 5.70 -11.83 -18.88
CA LYS A 211 6.20 -11.49 -20.23
C LYS A 211 5.11 -11.57 -21.29
N ASP A 212 4.20 -12.53 -21.19
CA ASP A 212 3.04 -12.65 -22.09
C ASP A 212 2.09 -11.45 -21.96
N SER A 213 2.14 -10.74 -20.84
CA SER A 213 1.32 -9.55 -20.55
C SER A 213 2.09 -8.23 -20.62
N GLU A 214 3.30 -8.25 -21.19
CA GLU A 214 4.14 -7.07 -21.27
C GLU A 214 3.52 -6.01 -22.18
N THR A 215 3.53 -4.77 -21.68
CA THR A 215 3.10 -3.59 -22.41
C THR A 215 4.14 -2.48 -22.19
N GLU A 216 4.06 -1.40 -22.97
CA GLU A 216 4.88 -0.19 -22.77
C GLU A 216 4.45 0.59 -21.52
N ARG A 217 4.68 0.01 -20.34
CA ARG A 217 4.34 0.60 -19.05
C ARG A 217 5.57 0.86 -18.19
N SER A 218 5.47 1.86 -17.34
CA SER A 218 6.50 2.29 -16.37
C SER A 218 6.52 1.44 -15.09
N CYS A 219 5.42 0.76 -14.76
CA CYS A 219 5.23 0.06 -13.49
C CYS A 219 5.18 -1.46 -13.63
N LEU A 220 5.53 -2.19 -12.55
CA LEU A 220 5.59 -3.65 -12.48
C LEU A 220 4.21 -4.29 -12.45
N LEU A 221 3.24 -3.63 -11.84
CA LEU A 221 1.85 -4.08 -11.77
C LEU A 221 0.91 -2.89 -11.99
N SER A 222 0.13 -2.95 -13.06
CA SER A 222 -0.88 -1.95 -13.38
C SER A 222 -2.27 -2.40 -12.94
N LEU A 223 -3.26 -1.50 -13.02
CA LEU A 223 -4.67 -1.87 -12.79
C LEU A 223 -5.13 -2.92 -13.81
N PRO A 224 -6.01 -3.85 -13.43
CA PRO A 224 -6.56 -4.83 -14.36
C PRO A 224 -7.55 -4.18 -15.34
N VAL A 225 -7.79 -4.84 -16.47
CA VAL A 225 -9.02 -4.63 -17.23
C VAL A 225 -10.24 -5.20 -16.48
N LYS A 226 -11.46 -4.84 -16.89
CA LYS A 226 -12.69 -5.10 -16.09
C LYS A 226 -12.95 -6.58 -15.81
N ASP A 227 -12.59 -7.44 -16.75
CA ASP A 227 -12.75 -8.89 -16.72
C ASP A 227 -11.55 -9.63 -16.12
N LEU A 228 -10.53 -8.90 -15.64
CA LEU A 228 -9.34 -9.45 -14.98
C LEU A 228 -8.48 -10.38 -15.86
N THR A 229 -8.68 -10.34 -17.18
CA THR A 229 -7.96 -11.18 -18.15
C THR A 229 -6.63 -10.59 -18.59
N ALA A 230 -6.40 -9.30 -18.34
CA ALA A 230 -5.19 -8.59 -18.72
C ALA A 230 -4.85 -7.42 -17.78
N GLN A 231 -3.65 -6.89 -17.96
CA GLN A 231 -3.20 -5.63 -17.39
C GLN A 231 -3.63 -4.45 -18.27
N SER A 232 -3.89 -3.30 -17.66
CA SER A 232 -4.09 -2.03 -18.37
C SER A 232 -2.79 -1.21 -18.41
N CYS A 233 -2.80 -0.04 -19.07
CA CYS A 233 -1.67 0.90 -19.00
C CYS A 233 -1.76 1.88 -17.82
N ARG A 234 -2.70 1.67 -16.87
CA ARG A 234 -2.94 2.62 -15.78
C ARG A 234 -2.23 2.22 -14.51
N GLU A 235 -1.39 3.11 -14.01
CA GLU A 235 -0.75 2.96 -12.70
C GLU A 235 -1.80 2.95 -11.56
N PRO A 236 -1.68 2.03 -10.60
CA PRO A 236 -2.54 2.02 -9.43
C PRO A 236 -2.10 3.08 -8.42
N SER A 237 -3.07 3.76 -7.80
CA SER A 237 -2.79 4.49 -6.56
C SER A 237 -2.54 3.53 -5.40
N TYR A 238 -1.87 4.00 -4.34
CA TYR A 238 -1.57 3.18 -3.15
C TYR A 238 -2.82 2.47 -2.59
N THR A 239 -3.92 3.20 -2.43
CA THR A 239 -5.20 2.62 -1.98
C THR A 239 -5.74 1.53 -2.88
N GLN A 240 -5.53 1.62 -4.20
CA GLN A 240 -5.93 0.56 -5.14
C GLN A 240 -5.01 -0.66 -5.02
N SER A 241 -3.71 -0.44 -4.88
CA SER A 241 -2.74 -1.52 -4.62
C SER A 241 -3.04 -2.24 -3.31
N ALA A 242 -3.28 -1.49 -2.22
CA ALA A 242 -3.66 -2.03 -0.92
C ALA A 242 -4.96 -2.83 -1.01
N ALA A 243 -5.98 -2.30 -1.70
CA ALA A 243 -7.24 -3.03 -1.91
C ALA A 243 -7.02 -4.34 -2.68
N ALA A 244 -6.21 -4.33 -3.75
CA ALA A 244 -5.88 -5.54 -4.51
C ALA A 244 -5.18 -6.59 -3.63
N SER A 245 -4.22 -6.17 -2.81
CA SER A 245 -3.53 -7.05 -1.85
C SER A 245 -4.46 -7.64 -0.81
N ARG A 246 -5.37 -6.82 -0.26
CA ARG A 246 -6.42 -7.27 0.67
C ARG A 246 -7.35 -8.27 0.02
N LYS A 247 -7.70 -8.05 -1.25
CA LYS A 247 -8.50 -8.99 -2.03
C LYS A 247 -7.78 -10.32 -2.20
N LEU A 248 -6.49 -10.30 -2.54
CA LEU A 248 -5.68 -11.52 -2.66
C LEU A 248 -5.63 -12.30 -1.33
N LEU A 249 -5.34 -11.62 -0.21
CA LEU A 249 -5.35 -12.22 1.12
C LEU A 249 -6.70 -12.85 1.45
N ALA A 250 -7.80 -12.11 1.23
CA ALA A 250 -9.15 -12.57 1.53
C ALA A 250 -9.60 -13.72 0.62
N SER A 251 -9.16 -13.76 -0.65
CA SER A 251 -9.49 -14.82 -1.60
C SER A 251 -8.55 -16.03 -1.53
N THR A 252 -7.49 -15.97 -0.71
CA THR A 252 -6.55 -17.07 -0.57
C THR A 252 -7.27 -18.28 0.02
N ARG A 253 -7.28 -19.39 -0.73
CA ARG A 253 -7.91 -20.65 -0.32
C ARG A 253 -7.08 -21.32 0.77
N PHE A 254 -7.76 -21.89 1.75
CA PHE A 254 -7.13 -22.80 2.70
C PHE A 254 -6.83 -24.12 2.00
N LEU A 255 -5.61 -24.61 2.14
CA LEU A 255 -5.11 -25.78 1.39
C LEU A 255 -5.55 -27.14 1.99
N GLY A 256 -6.43 -27.12 2.99
CA GLY A 256 -7.17 -28.29 3.48
C GLY A 256 -6.47 -29.08 4.58
N ASP A 257 -7.18 -30.07 5.13
CA ASP A 257 -6.72 -31.04 6.15
C ASP A 257 -6.65 -32.47 5.57
N GLY A 258 -6.66 -32.60 4.24
CA GLY A 258 -6.89 -33.87 3.53
C GLY A 258 -8.37 -34.29 3.44
N ILE A 259 -9.31 -33.46 3.88
CA ILE A 259 -10.75 -33.73 3.77
C ILE A 259 -11.20 -33.43 2.33
N GLU A 260 -11.56 -34.48 1.60
CA GLU A 260 -12.27 -34.35 0.32
C GLU A 260 -13.64 -33.71 0.57
N LEU A 261 -13.83 -32.52 -0.01
CA LEU A 261 -15.09 -31.81 -0.03
C LEU A 261 -15.52 -31.67 -1.50
N GLU A 262 -16.82 -31.60 -1.74
CA GLU A 262 -17.32 -31.24 -3.07
C GLU A 262 -16.68 -29.91 -3.54
N ASP A 263 -16.35 -29.81 -4.83
CA ASP A 263 -15.61 -28.69 -5.43
C ASP A 263 -16.16 -27.30 -5.05
N ASN A 264 -17.47 -27.18 -4.87
CA ASN A 264 -18.12 -25.91 -4.50
C ASN A 264 -17.91 -25.51 -3.04
N GLU A 265 -17.71 -26.46 -2.12
CA GLU A 265 -17.45 -26.19 -0.70
C GLU A 265 -15.94 -26.01 -0.44
N ALA A 266 -15.09 -26.75 -1.16
CA ALA A 266 -13.63 -26.52 -1.16
C ALA A 266 -13.28 -25.10 -1.66
N LYS A 267 -13.96 -24.62 -2.72
CA LYS A 267 -13.81 -23.25 -3.25
C LYS A 267 -14.20 -22.14 -2.27
N LYS A 268 -14.99 -22.44 -1.23
CA LYS A 268 -15.44 -21.46 -0.22
C LYS A 268 -14.54 -21.40 1.02
N ARG A 269 -13.62 -22.34 1.21
CA ARG A 269 -12.79 -22.40 2.41
C ARG A 269 -11.64 -21.39 2.31
N THR A 270 -11.90 -20.13 2.66
CA THR A 270 -10.86 -19.09 2.73
C THR A 270 -9.90 -19.37 3.89
N MET A 271 -8.64 -18.98 3.70
CA MET A 271 -7.62 -19.03 4.76
C MET A 271 -7.98 -18.05 5.88
N LEU A 272 -8.38 -16.84 5.49
CA LEU A 272 -8.73 -15.78 6.43
C LEU A 272 -10.23 -15.68 6.69
N ALA A 273 -10.56 -15.30 7.93
CA ALA A 273 -11.87 -14.77 8.27
C ALA A 273 -12.06 -13.38 7.64
N THR A 274 -13.30 -13.03 7.30
CA THR A 274 -13.62 -11.70 6.77
C THR A 274 -13.12 -10.60 7.70
N GLY A 275 -12.36 -9.66 7.15
CA GLY A 275 -11.80 -8.53 7.89
C GLY A 275 -10.37 -8.79 8.39
N ALA A 276 -9.96 -10.05 8.58
CA ALA A 276 -8.62 -10.40 9.07
C ALA A 276 -7.50 -9.96 8.11
N GLN A 277 -7.79 -9.81 6.81
CA GLN A 277 -6.84 -9.27 5.84
C GLN A 277 -6.37 -7.84 6.15
N HIS A 278 -7.04 -7.14 7.07
CA HIS A 278 -6.66 -5.79 7.52
C HIS A 278 -5.50 -5.77 8.52
N PHE A 279 -5.13 -6.94 9.05
CA PHE A 279 -3.97 -7.10 9.91
C PHE A 279 -2.64 -6.84 9.18
N TRP A 280 -2.58 -7.18 7.88
CA TRP A 280 -1.41 -6.92 7.05
C TRP A 280 -1.54 -5.58 6.33
N SER A 281 -0.39 -4.96 6.09
CA SER A 281 -0.27 -3.72 5.34
C SER A 281 0.53 -3.96 4.07
N GLU A 282 0.55 -2.96 3.20
CA GLU A 282 1.42 -2.95 2.04
C GLU A 282 2.93 -3.02 2.38
N HIS A 283 3.33 -2.64 3.60
CA HIS A 283 4.71 -2.78 4.06
C HIS A 283 5.05 -4.18 4.58
N SER A 284 4.04 -5.04 4.79
CA SER A 284 4.21 -6.41 5.25
C SER A 284 5.12 -7.22 4.32
N ASP A 285 4.95 -7.07 3.01
CA ASP A 285 5.77 -7.76 2.02
C ASP A 285 7.26 -7.48 2.23
N ARG A 286 7.62 -6.20 2.41
CA ARG A 286 9.01 -5.75 2.61
C ARG A 286 9.60 -6.23 3.93
N ALA A 287 8.78 -6.32 4.98
CA ALA A 287 9.22 -6.74 6.30
C ALA A 287 9.47 -8.26 6.39
N THR A 288 8.86 -9.05 5.50
CA THR A 288 8.78 -10.51 5.63
C THR A 288 10.14 -11.21 5.55
N LEU A 289 10.80 -11.19 4.38
CA LEU A 289 12.07 -11.91 4.20
C LEU A 289 13.17 -11.47 5.19
N PRO A 290 13.37 -10.16 5.45
CA PRO A 290 14.37 -9.71 6.41
C PRO A 290 14.10 -10.18 7.84
N SER A 291 12.82 -10.27 8.24
CA SER A 291 12.45 -10.81 9.55
C SER A 291 12.68 -12.31 9.62
N TRP A 292 12.29 -13.08 8.59
CA TRP A 292 12.61 -14.51 8.52
C TRP A 292 14.11 -14.79 8.58
N ALA A 293 14.90 -14.02 7.82
CA ALA A 293 16.36 -14.13 7.87
C ALA A 293 16.92 -13.81 9.27
N ALA A 294 16.40 -12.76 9.94
CA ALA A 294 16.82 -12.44 11.30
C ALA A 294 16.46 -13.56 12.30
N SER A 295 15.24 -14.12 12.24
CA SER A 295 14.81 -15.26 13.07
C SER A 295 15.69 -16.50 12.85
N MET A 296 16.25 -16.65 11.65
CA MET A 296 17.17 -17.72 11.27
C MET A 296 18.65 -17.42 11.60
N GLY A 297 18.95 -16.30 12.27
CA GLY A 297 20.29 -15.95 12.74
C GLY A 297 21.20 -15.38 11.66
N PHE A 298 20.66 -14.87 10.54
CA PHE A 298 21.48 -14.14 9.57
C PHE A 298 22.00 -12.81 10.17
N PRO A 299 23.25 -12.41 9.88
CA PRO A 299 23.80 -11.15 10.35
C PRO A 299 22.98 -9.92 9.90
N ASN A 300 22.86 -8.92 10.78
CA ASN A 300 22.08 -7.71 10.51
C ASN A 300 22.56 -6.94 9.26
N ASP A 301 23.87 -6.92 8.97
CA ASP A 301 24.42 -6.27 7.77
C ASP A 301 23.99 -6.98 6.47
N GLN A 302 23.74 -8.29 6.54
CA GLN A 302 23.20 -9.07 5.42
C GLN A 302 21.70 -8.85 5.26
N CYS A 303 20.94 -8.82 6.36
CA CYS A 303 19.52 -8.47 6.33
C CYS A 303 19.29 -7.05 5.79
N ASP A 304 20.16 -6.09 6.14
CA ASP A 304 20.11 -4.71 5.65
C ASP A 304 20.23 -4.62 4.10
N LYS A 305 20.95 -5.56 3.48
CA LYS A 305 21.12 -5.64 2.02
C LYS A 305 19.85 -6.09 1.31
N LEU A 306 19.01 -6.92 1.95
CA LEU A 306 17.75 -7.41 1.36
C LEU A 306 16.79 -6.26 1.07
N GLY A 307 16.55 -5.39 2.05
CA GLY A 307 15.61 -4.27 1.92
C GLY A 307 16.23 -2.97 1.46
N ARG A 308 17.54 -2.96 1.15
CA ARG A 308 18.30 -1.79 0.66
C ARG A 308 18.15 -0.59 1.61
N TRP A 309 18.33 -0.81 2.92
CA TRP A 309 18.14 0.24 3.93
C TRP A 309 19.28 1.26 3.98
N LYS A 310 20.49 0.88 3.55
CA LYS A 310 21.66 1.75 3.42
C LYS A 310 22.15 1.74 1.98
N ALA A 311 21.38 2.37 1.08
CA ALA A 311 21.84 2.59 -0.28
C ALA A 311 22.96 3.66 -0.25
N SER A 312 24.21 3.23 -0.16
CA SER A 312 25.36 4.09 -0.45
C SER A 312 25.80 3.86 -1.90
N GLU A 313 26.38 4.89 -2.53
CA GLU A 313 27.02 4.81 -3.86
C GLU A 313 28.04 3.66 -3.93
N SER A 314 28.63 3.25 -2.80
CA SER A 314 29.55 2.12 -2.71
C SER A 314 28.91 0.73 -2.66
N GLN A 315 27.61 0.59 -2.33
CA GLN A 315 26.90 -0.70 -2.42
C GLN A 315 26.55 -1.08 -3.87
N GLU A 316 26.73 -0.16 -4.82
CA GLU A 316 26.64 -0.40 -6.27
C GLU A 316 27.84 -1.17 -6.85
N TYR A 317 28.82 -1.60 -6.03
CA TYR A 317 29.80 -2.61 -6.46
C TYR A 317 29.15 -4.02 -6.49
N VAL A 318 28.52 -4.27 -7.63
CA VAL A 318 27.29 -5.05 -7.90
C VAL A 318 27.44 -6.58 -8.07
N ARG A 319 28.49 -7.22 -7.56
CA ARG A 319 28.61 -8.70 -7.62
C ARG A 319 28.27 -9.41 -6.31
N THR A 320 28.81 -8.94 -5.20
CA THR A 320 28.61 -9.58 -3.89
C THR A 320 27.17 -9.42 -3.38
N ALA A 321 26.52 -8.28 -3.66
CA ALA A 321 25.14 -8.03 -3.25
C ALA A 321 24.16 -9.04 -3.86
N LYS A 322 24.30 -9.35 -5.16
CA LYS A 322 23.50 -10.39 -5.83
C LYS A 322 23.67 -11.72 -5.10
N THR A 323 24.91 -12.19 -4.95
CA THR A 323 25.23 -13.48 -4.33
C THR A 323 24.69 -13.60 -2.92
N ILE A 324 24.87 -12.54 -2.09
CA ILE A 324 24.34 -12.51 -0.72
C ILE A 324 22.81 -12.59 -0.74
N VAL A 325 22.14 -11.74 -1.52
CA VAL A 325 20.67 -11.70 -1.56
C VAL A 325 20.09 -13.03 -2.05
N THR A 326 20.61 -13.58 -3.15
CA THR A 326 20.11 -14.85 -3.69
C THR A 326 20.46 -16.03 -2.79
N GLY A 327 21.60 -15.98 -2.10
CA GLY A 327 22.01 -16.97 -1.10
C GLY A 327 21.07 -17.00 0.09
N ILE A 328 20.71 -15.83 0.65
CA ILE A 328 19.75 -15.73 1.75
C ILE A 328 18.37 -16.23 1.31
N GLN A 329 17.87 -15.79 0.15
CA GLN A 329 16.57 -16.23 -0.38
C GLN A 329 16.49 -17.76 -0.47
N THR A 330 17.51 -18.39 -1.05
CA THR A 330 17.58 -19.85 -1.20
C THR A 330 17.70 -20.57 0.15
N ALA A 331 18.51 -20.04 1.06
CA ALA A 331 18.73 -20.62 2.38
C ALA A 331 17.48 -20.51 3.27
N VAL A 332 16.80 -19.37 3.28
CA VAL A 332 15.54 -19.16 4.02
C VAL A 332 14.47 -20.12 3.48
N ALA A 333 14.30 -20.18 2.16
CA ALA A 333 13.36 -21.10 1.53
C ALA A 333 13.66 -22.56 1.90
N GLY A 334 14.93 -22.97 1.82
CA GLY A 334 15.38 -24.31 2.22
C GLY A 334 15.09 -24.64 3.68
N ARG A 335 15.37 -23.70 4.59
CA ARG A 335 15.07 -23.88 6.02
C ARG A 335 13.58 -24.03 6.30
N ILE A 336 12.72 -23.24 5.65
CA ILE A 336 11.26 -23.39 5.79
C ILE A 336 10.82 -24.78 5.33
N ARG A 337 11.31 -25.26 4.18
CA ARG A 337 10.95 -26.58 3.66
C ARG A 337 11.39 -27.73 4.58
N SER A 338 12.52 -27.58 5.25
CA SER A 338 13.08 -28.59 6.16
C SER A 338 12.66 -28.44 7.62
N ALA A 339 11.93 -27.38 8.00
CA ALA A 339 11.59 -27.08 9.39
C ALA A 339 10.60 -28.05 10.03
N GLY A 340 9.77 -28.72 9.20
CA GLY A 340 8.67 -29.55 9.70
C GLY A 340 7.74 -28.74 10.61
N GLN A 341 7.65 -29.15 11.88
CA GLN A 341 6.79 -28.50 12.88
C GLN A 341 7.42 -27.26 13.55
N ALA A 342 8.73 -27.04 13.41
CA ALA A 342 9.44 -25.98 14.10
C ALA A 342 9.12 -24.59 13.53
N ASP A 343 8.93 -23.60 14.41
CA ASP A 343 8.83 -22.20 14.01
C ASP A 343 10.23 -21.61 13.76
N VAL A 344 10.70 -21.70 12.52
CA VAL A 344 11.98 -21.11 12.09
C VAL A 344 11.85 -19.66 11.63
N THR A 345 10.63 -19.16 11.48
CA THR A 345 10.34 -17.82 10.96
C THR A 345 9.98 -16.82 12.06
N GLY A 346 9.67 -17.29 13.27
CA GLY A 346 9.17 -16.45 14.37
C GLY A 346 7.71 -16.03 14.11
N GLU A 347 6.95 -16.90 13.47
CA GLU A 347 5.54 -16.68 13.14
C GLU A 347 4.61 -16.85 14.35
N ASP A 348 5.03 -17.48 15.44
CA ASP A 348 4.20 -17.60 16.64
C ASP A 348 3.86 -16.21 17.22
N ASP A 349 4.84 -15.31 17.32
CA ASP A 349 4.62 -13.90 17.69
C ASP A 349 3.68 -13.17 16.71
N LEU A 350 3.77 -13.48 15.41
CA LEU A 350 2.88 -12.92 14.39
C LEU A 350 1.43 -13.36 14.64
N LEU A 351 1.24 -14.63 14.99
CA LEU A 351 -0.08 -15.20 15.25
C LEU A 351 -0.68 -14.63 16.54
N GLU A 352 0.09 -14.49 17.62
CA GLU A 352 -0.38 -13.83 18.85
C GLU A 352 -0.91 -12.40 18.58
N ASN A 353 -0.17 -11.64 17.78
CA ASN A 353 -0.60 -10.30 17.37
C ASN A 353 -1.88 -10.32 16.52
N LEU A 354 -2.05 -11.33 15.66
CA LEU A 354 -3.27 -11.52 14.87
C LEU A 354 -4.46 -11.89 15.77
N GLU A 355 -4.25 -12.73 16.79
CA GLU A 355 -5.29 -13.09 17.75
C GLU A 355 -5.80 -11.87 18.49
N GLU A 356 -4.88 -11.01 18.97
CA GLU A 356 -5.25 -9.78 19.65
C GLU A 356 -5.99 -8.81 18.72
N PHE A 357 -5.51 -8.66 17.48
CA PHE A 357 -6.19 -7.88 16.45
C PHE A 357 -7.64 -8.36 16.20
N LEU A 358 -7.85 -9.67 16.14
CA LEU A 358 -9.16 -10.29 16.00
C LEU A 358 -10.04 -10.06 17.24
N ARG A 359 -9.46 -10.21 18.44
CA ARG A 359 -10.16 -10.04 19.72
C ARG A 359 -10.66 -8.61 19.91
N ILE A 360 -9.83 -7.62 19.61
CA ILE A 360 -10.20 -6.19 19.61
C ILE A 360 -11.38 -5.92 18.66
N ARG A 361 -11.48 -6.68 17.56
CA ARG A 361 -12.57 -6.59 16.58
C ARG A 361 -13.80 -7.45 16.93
N GLY A 362 -13.84 -8.04 18.12
CA GLY A 362 -14.97 -8.82 18.60
C GLY A 362 -15.09 -10.21 17.98
N ALA A 363 -14.00 -10.75 17.40
CA ALA A 363 -13.98 -12.12 16.93
C ALA A 363 -14.18 -13.11 18.11
N LYS A 364 -14.94 -14.17 17.87
CA LYS A 364 -15.14 -15.24 18.86
C LYS A 364 -13.86 -16.09 18.99
N GLU A 365 -13.59 -16.60 20.17
CA GLU A 365 -12.41 -17.44 20.46
C GLU A 365 -12.35 -18.71 19.57
N SER A 366 -13.50 -19.26 19.18
CA SER A 366 -13.55 -20.37 18.21
C SER A 366 -13.04 -19.98 16.82
N LEU A 367 -13.31 -18.75 16.38
CA LEU A 367 -12.82 -18.23 15.11
C LEU A 367 -11.32 -17.96 15.17
N ILE A 368 -10.84 -17.41 16.29
CA ILE A 368 -9.42 -17.13 16.52
C ILE A 368 -8.61 -18.43 16.45
N ARG A 369 -9.02 -19.46 17.20
CA ARG A 369 -8.37 -20.78 17.16
C ARG A 369 -8.37 -21.41 15.76
N GLU A 370 -9.46 -21.25 15.01
CA GLU A 370 -9.52 -21.74 13.62
C GLU A 370 -8.57 -20.98 12.70
N GLN A 371 -8.41 -19.66 12.88
CA GLN A 371 -7.44 -18.86 12.11
C GLN A 371 -6.02 -19.30 12.40
N HIS A 372 -5.67 -19.47 13.67
CA HIS A 372 -4.37 -20.00 14.08
C HIS A 372 -4.10 -21.36 13.42
N ARG A 373 -5.03 -22.30 13.56
CA ARG A 373 -4.94 -23.64 12.97
C ARG A 373 -4.72 -23.62 11.45
N LYS A 374 -5.45 -22.76 10.72
CA LYS A 374 -5.31 -22.64 9.26
C LYS A 374 -3.94 -22.11 8.85
N LEU A 375 -3.39 -21.14 9.58
CA LEU A 375 -2.11 -20.51 9.25
C LEU A 375 -0.92 -21.40 9.63
N THR A 376 -1.04 -22.22 10.68
CA THR A 376 0.01 -23.18 11.06
C THR A 376 -0.11 -24.54 10.37
N PHE A 377 -1.18 -24.79 9.61
CA PHE A 377 -1.43 -26.11 9.01
C PHE A 377 -0.24 -26.65 8.20
N HIS A 378 0.46 -25.78 7.48
CA HIS A 378 1.63 -26.15 6.68
C HIS A 378 2.73 -26.86 7.49
N ARG A 379 2.85 -26.58 8.79
CA ARG A 379 3.81 -27.20 9.72
C ARG A 379 3.44 -28.64 10.10
N THR A 380 2.17 -29.00 9.95
CA THR A 380 1.67 -30.35 10.29
C THR A 380 1.82 -31.34 9.14
N GLN A 381 2.13 -30.88 7.93
CA GLN A 381 2.46 -31.75 6.81
C GLN A 381 3.86 -32.34 7.04
N THR A 382 3.95 -33.66 7.19
CA THR A 382 5.24 -34.37 7.29
C THR A 382 6.10 -34.02 6.07
N ALA A 383 7.33 -33.58 6.31
CA ALA A 383 8.29 -33.37 5.24
C ALA A 383 8.49 -34.69 4.47
N PRO A 384 8.47 -34.70 3.13
CA PRO A 384 8.95 -35.86 2.38
C PRO A 384 10.43 -36.08 2.76
N GLU A 385 10.81 -37.32 3.04
CA GLU A 385 12.20 -37.71 3.35
C GLU A 385 13.13 -37.20 2.24
N SER A 386 13.87 -36.12 2.52
CA SER A 386 14.76 -35.49 1.54
C SER A 386 16.11 -36.21 1.50
N GLN A 387 16.48 -36.72 0.32
CA GLN A 387 17.86 -37.10 -0.01
C GLN A 387 18.76 -35.85 -0.04
N HIS A 388 19.79 -35.88 0.82
CA HIS A 388 20.99 -35.02 0.92
C HIS A 388 20.95 -33.59 0.37
N CYS A 389 20.94 -32.61 1.28
CA CYS A 389 21.48 -31.26 1.03
C CYS A 389 22.95 -31.19 1.47
N ALA A 390 23.85 -30.84 0.54
CA ALA A 390 25.28 -30.63 0.80
C ALA A 390 25.54 -29.35 1.61
N ALA A 391 26.59 -29.39 2.44
CA ALA A 391 27.03 -28.32 3.33
C ALA A 391 27.46 -27.04 2.57
N PRO A 392 27.38 -25.85 3.21
CA PRO A 392 27.62 -24.56 2.56
C PRO A 392 29.09 -24.34 2.18
N THR A 393 29.33 -23.97 0.92
CA THR A 393 30.64 -23.53 0.42
C THR A 393 30.90 -22.08 0.83
N GLN A 394 31.99 -21.85 1.56
CA GLN A 394 32.52 -20.53 1.91
C GLN A 394 33.15 -19.90 0.65
N LEU A 395 32.68 -18.72 0.23
CA LEU A 395 33.18 -18.04 -0.99
C LEU A 395 34.34 -17.09 -0.64
N ASP A 396 35.45 -17.27 -1.35
CA ASP A 396 36.67 -16.46 -1.31
C ASP A 396 36.58 -15.30 -2.32
N ILE A 397 36.88 -14.06 -1.90
CA ILE A 397 36.43 -12.80 -2.56
C ILE A 397 37.55 -12.07 -3.34
N ASP A 398 38.79 -12.57 -3.32
CA ASP A 398 39.95 -11.73 -3.67
C ASP A 398 40.33 -11.59 -5.17
N ASN A 399 39.48 -11.98 -6.12
CA ASN A 399 39.85 -11.89 -7.54
C ASN A 399 38.74 -11.37 -8.45
N VAL A 400 38.66 -10.05 -8.64
CA VAL A 400 37.99 -9.48 -9.82
C VAL A 400 38.74 -8.27 -10.36
N VAL A 401 39.30 -8.45 -11.55
CA VAL A 401 39.98 -7.45 -12.40
C VAL A 401 38.98 -6.43 -12.96
N ALA A 402 39.38 -5.16 -12.97
CA ALA A 402 38.62 -4.03 -13.50
C ALA A 402 38.68 -3.96 -15.04
N LEU A 403 37.54 -3.75 -15.69
CA LEU A 403 37.44 -3.33 -17.09
C LEU A 403 36.52 -2.10 -17.15
N ALA A 404 37.04 -1.03 -17.75
CA ALA A 404 36.35 0.24 -17.97
C ALA A 404 35.62 0.23 -19.33
N VAL A 405 34.41 0.81 -19.38
CA VAL A 405 33.75 1.21 -20.64
C VAL A 405 32.92 2.49 -20.41
N GLU A 406 32.93 3.31 -21.45
CA GLU A 406 32.55 4.71 -21.61
C GLU A 406 31.04 5.01 -21.62
N GLU A 407 30.71 6.26 -21.24
CA GLU A 407 29.39 6.88 -21.28
C GLU A 407 29.01 7.37 -22.69
N LYS A 408 27.72 7.28 -23.01
CA LYS A 408 27.07 8.21 -23.94
C LYS A 408 25.66 8.58 -23.46
N ASP A 409 25.49 9.89 -23.27
CA ASP A 409 24.21 10.59 -23.16
C ASP A 409 23.42 10.49 -24.47
N GLU A 410 22.07 10.50 -24.36
CA GLU A 410 21.21 11.32 -25.22
C GLU A 410 19.82 11.53 -24.61
N LEU A 411 19.38 12.79 -24.67
CA LEU A 411 18.16 13.35 -24.08
C LEU A 411 16.88 12.98 -24.84
N GLY A 412 15.77 12.82 -24.09
CA GLY A 412 14.40 12.79 -24.60
C GLY A 412 13.39 13.27 -23.55
N GLN A 413 12.46 14.12 -23.96
CA GLN A 413 11.66 15.05 -23.16
C GLN A 413 10.66 14.42 -22.17
N GLU A 414 10.47 15.13 -21.06
CA GLU A 414 9.84 14.70 -19.80
C GLU A 414 8.33 14.94 -19.74
N GLU A 415 7.56 13.94 -19.32
CA GLU A 415 6.30 14.14 -18.59
C GLU A 415 6.59 14.01 -17.08
N ALA A 416 6.66 15.14 -16.38
CA ALA A 416 7.00 15.17 -14.96
C ALA A 416 5.89 14.55 -14.09
N GLN A 417 6.18 13.40 -13.46
CA GLN A 417 5.40 12.88 -12.33
C GLN A 417 5.60 13.80 -11.11
N LEU A 418 4.50 14.33 -10.58
CA LEU A 418 4.51 15.28 -9.46
C LEU A 418 4.88 14.62 -8.14
N SER A 419 5.86 15.19 -7.42
CA SER A 419 6.23 14.71 -6.09
C SER A 419 5.12 14.95 -5.05
N HIS A 420 5.11 14.12 -4.01
CA HIS A 420 4.19 14.28 -2.89
C HIS A 420 4.52 15.61 -2.17
N TRP A 421 3.50 16.36 -1.77
CA TRP A 421 3.63 17.72 -1.23
C TRP A 421 4.09 18.80 -2.21
N ALA A 422 4.27 18.49 -3.49
CA ALA A 422 4.52 19.51 -4.50
C ALA A 422 3.39 20.54 -4.55
N LEU A 423 3.75 21.80 -4.74
CA LEU A 423 2.86 22.88 -5.05
C LEU A 423 2.46 22.81 -6.51
N LEU A 424 1.18 23.03 -6.77
CA LEU A 424 0.66 23.12 -8.13
C LEU A 424 -0.48 24.11 -8.19
N VAL A 425 -0.73 24.64 -9.38
CA VAL A 425 -1.91 25.46 -9.65
C VAL A 425 -2.80 24.76 -10.66
N SER A 426 -4.06 24.56 -10.30
CA SER A 426 -5.09 24.09 -11.23
C SER A 426 -5.38 25.17 -12.29
N LEU A 427 -5.56 24.79 -13.55
CA LEU A 427 -5.79 25.71 -14.66
C LEU A 427 -7.24 25.62 -15.17
N SER A 428 -7.79 26.73 -15.65
CA SER A 428 -9.08 26.74 -16.35
C SER A 428 -9.00 26.05 -17.73
N SER A 429 -10.14 25.85 -18.39
CA SER A 429 -10.17 25.36 -19.78
C SER A 429 -9.43 26.30 -20.76
N GLN A 430 -9.26 27.57 -20.39
CA GLN A 430 -8.49 28.58 -21.14
C GLN A 430 -7.04 28.72 -20.65
N GLY A 431 -6.57 27.83 -19.76
CA GLY A 431 -5.20 27.86 -19.24
C GLY A 431 -4.93 28.90 -18.14
N ARG A 432 -5.96 29.60 -17.64
CA ARG A 432 -5.77 30.61 -16.59
C ARG A 432 -5.55 29.97 -15.21
N PRO A 433 -4.55 30.40 -14.42
CA PRO A 433 -4.28 29.82 -13.10
C PRO A 433 -5.42 30.08 -12.10
N GLN A 434 -6.04 29.01 -11.58
CA GLN A 434 -7.22 29.07 -10.71
C GLN A 434 -6.87 28.92 -9.24
N THR A 435 -6.61 27.70 -8.78
CA THR A 435 -6.45 27.41 -7.36
C THR A 435 -5.11 26.75 -7.08
N LEU A 436 -4.35 27.33 -6.15
CA LEU A 436 -3.13 26.75 -5.59
C LEU A 436 -3.49 25.57 -4.68
N HIS A 437 -2.81 24.45 -4.90
CA HIS A 437 -2.94 23.21 -4.16
C HIS A 437 -1.56 22.68 -3.79
N LYS A 438 -1.53 21.85 -2.75
CA LYS A 438 -0.38 21.03 -2.35
C LYS A 438 -0.75 19.56 -2.54
N VAL A 439 0.04 18.81 -3.31
CA VAL A 439 -0.22 17.40 -3.65
C VAL A 439 -0.33 16.58 -2.38
N GLY A 440 -1.43 15.83 -2.23
CA GLY A 440 -1.70 15.03 -1.04
C GLY A 440 -2.39 15.79 0.11
N ALA A 441 -2.25 17.12 0.19
CA ALA A 441 -2.76 17.91 1.33
C ALA A 441 -4.28 18.08 1.37
N CYS A 442 -4.95 18.00 0.23
CA CYS A 442 -6.41 18.00 0.17
C CYS A 442 -6.91 16.78 -0.60
N TRP A 443 -8.23 16.59 -0.60
CA TRP A 443 -8.86 15.47 -1.31
C TRP A 443 -8.74 15.54 -2.84
N ARG A 444 -8.34 16.67 -3.43
CA ARG A 444 -8.30 16.86 -4.88
C ARG A 444 -6.96 16.40 -5.48
N ARG A 445 -7.02 15.53 -6.48
CA ARG A 445 -5.85 14.97 -7.17
C ARG A 445 -5.63 15.58 -8.57
N PRO A 446 -4.40 15.96 -8.94
CA PRO A 446 -4.07 16.41 -10.30
C PRO A 446 -4.33 15.28 -11.31
N GLY A 447 -4.75 15.64 -12.52
CA GLY A 447 -5.08 14.69 -13.60
C GLY A 447 -6.43 13.96 -13.43
N ILE A 448 -6.96 13.87 -12.21
CA ILE A 448 -8.24 13.24 -11.89
C ILE A 448 -9.31 14.30 -11.62
N ASP A 449 -9.08 15.14 -10.61
CA ASP A 449 -10.08 16.10 -10.14
C ASP A 449 -10.09 17.39 -10.96
N TYR A 450 -8.91 17.77 -11.44
CA TYR A 450 -8.67 18.87 -12.36
C TYR A 450 -7.63 18.39 -13.39
N LYS A 451 -8.02 18.43 -14.67
CA LYS A 451 -7.24 17.83 -15.77
C LYS A 451 -6.02 18.66 -16.15
N ARG A 452 -6.11 19.99 -16.01
CA ARG A 452 -5.02 20.92 -16.36
C ARG A 452 -4.44 21.51 -15.09
N PHE A 453 -3.13 21.45 -14.95
CA PHE A 453 -2.39 22.00 -13.83
C PHE A 453 -0.97 22.38 -14.28
N ALA A 454 -0.34 23.27 -13.51
CA ALA A 454 1.08 23.60 -13.64
C ALA A 454 1.78 23.28 -12.31
N ALA A 455 2.88 22.54 -12.38
CA ALA A 455 3.73 22.24 -11.23
C ALA A 455 4.55 23.48 -10.85
N LEU A 456 4.64 23.80 -9.56
CA LEU A 456 5.47 24.88 -9.04
C LEU A 456 6.67 24.38 -8.21
N GLY A 457 6.83 23.07 -8.04
CA GLY A 457 7.91 22.47 -7.24
C GLY A 457 7.54 22.27 -5.76
N GLU A 458 8.53 22.03 -4.90
CA GLU A 458 8.33 21.76 -3.46
C GLU A 458 8.54 22.99 -2.55
N ASP A 459 9.10 24.08 -3.08
CA ASP A 459 9.49 25.26 -2.31
C ASP A 459 8.36 26.30 -2.26
N GLU A 460 7.77 26.50 -1.07
CA GLU A 460 6.75 27.52 -0.81
C GLU A 460 7.26 28.95 -1.01
N ALA A 461 8.57 29.19 -0.94
CA ALA A 461 9.17 30.49 -1.21
C ALA A 461 9.25 30.81 -2.72
N GLN A 462 9.20 29.80 -3.59
CA GLN A 462 9.27 29.95 -5.04
C GLN A 462 7.89 30.02 -5.72
N ALA A 463 6.80 29.74 -4.99
CA ALA A 463 5.45 29.88 -5.50
C ALA A 463 4.96 31.33 -5.28
N PRO A 464 4.93 32.21 -6.30
CA PRO A 464 4.47 33.57 -6.11
C PRO A 464 3.01 33.58 -5.67
N TYR A 465 2.72 34.13 -4.48
CA TYR A 465 1.38 34.27 -3.91
C TYR A 465 0.43 35.17 -4.73
N THR A 466 0.87 35.67 -5.88
CA THR A 466 0.19 36.68 -6.70
C THR A 466 -0.25 36.19 -8.08
N GLY A 467 -0.01 34.92 -8.43
CA GLY A 467 -0.24 34.37 -9.78
C GLY A 467 -1.54 33.58 -10.00
N TYR A 468 -2.40 33.41 -8.99
CA TYR A 468 -3.57 32.52 -9.06
C TYR A 468 -4.80 33.10 -8.36
N HIS A 469 -6.00 32.72 -8.80
CA HIS A 469 -7.26 33.29 -8.29
C HIS A 469 -7.57 32.98 -6.82
N LYS A 470 -7.12 31.83 -6.29
CA LYS A 470 -7.45 31.41 -4.91
C LYS A 470 -6.44 30.40 -4.34
N VAL A 471 -6.28 30.40 -3.02
CA VAL A 471 -5.58 29.34 -2.27
C VAL A 471 -6.58 28.29 -1.75
N CYS A 472 -6.25 27.01 -1.86
CA CYS A 472 -7.07 25.95 -1.28
C CYS A 472 -6.99 25.98 0.25
N SER A 473 -8.12 26.25 0.92
CA SER A 473 -8.22 26.29 2.38
C SER A 473 -7.87 24.97 3.08
N ASP A 474 -8.04 23.84 2.39
CA ASP A 474 -7.70 22.52 2.94
C ASP A 474 -6.18 22.26 2.84
N CYS A 475 -5.52 22.79 1.81
CA CYS A 475 -4.07 22.70 1.64
C CYS A 475 -3.32 23.72 2.52
N PHE A 476 -3.92 24.88 2.74
CA PHE A 476 -3.36 26.02 3.48
C PHE A 476 -4.43 26.53 4.45
N PRO A 477 -4.64 25.83 5.58
CA PRO A 477 -5.53 26.32 6.63
C PRO A 477 -5.01 27.68 7.13
N LYS A 478 -5.92 28.64 7.32
CA LYS A 478 -5.58 29.88 8.03
C LYS A 478 -5.42 29.51 9.50
N GLY A 479 -4.31 29.90 10.12
CA GLY A 479 -4.11 29.68 11.56
C GLY A 479 -5.26 30.26 12.37
N ASP A 480 -5.66 29.58 13.44
CA ASP A 480 -6.78 29.97 14.32
C ASP A 480 -6.44 31.17 15.25
N ASP A 481 -5.49 32.03 14.88
CA ASP A 481 -5.02 33.14 15.73
C ASP A 481 -5.74 34.49 15.48
N GLU A 482 -6.74 34.55 14.59
CA GLU A 482 -7.48 35.81 14.28
C GLU A 482 -8.97 35.80 14.69
N GLN A 483 -9.37 34.99 15.68
CA GLN A 483 -10.75 35.03 16.22
C GLN A 483 -10.88 35.49 17.68
N ASN A 484 -9.84 36.11 18.28
CA ASN A 484 -9.93 36.59 19.66
C ASN A 484 -9.57 38.07 19.89
N VAL A 485 -9.78 38.93 18.90
CA VAL A 485 -9.77 40.40 19.11
C VAL A 485 -10.92 41.06 18.34
N SER A 486 -12.14 40.97 18.88
CA SER A 486 -13.19 41.98 18.68
C SER A 486 -14.43 41.66 19.52
N SER A 487 -14.23 41.62 20.84
CA SER A 487 -15.32 41.72 21.82
C SER A 487 -14.97 42.80 22.85
N SER A 488 -15.00 44.05 22.38
CA SER A 488 -15.01 45.21 23.28
C SER A 488 -15.60 46.43 22.57
N GLY A 489 -16.78 46.85 23.03
CA GLY A 489 -17.22 48.25 22.96
C GLY A 489 -18.47 48.55 22.14
N SER A 490 -19.64 48.44 22.76
CA SER A 490 -20.74 49.43 22.60
C SER A 490 -21.80 49.23 23.70
N SER A 491 -21.47 49.61 24.93
CA SER A 491 -22.46 49.93 25.96
C SER A 491 -22.92 51.37 25.74
N ARG A 492 -24.17 51.57 25.32
CA ARG A 492 -24.81 52.89 25.34
C ARG A 492 -25.73 52.98 26.55
N ASN A 493 -25.30 53.77 27.52
CA ASN A 493 -26.12 54.29 28.61
C ASN A 493 -27.35 55.01 28.06
N SER A 494 -28.51 54.71 28.64
CA SER A 494 -29.64 55.63 28.68
C SER A 494 -30.11 55.70 30.13
N SER A 495 -29.74 56.81 30.79
CA SER A 495 -30.21 57.19 32.11
C SER A 495 -30.62 58.66 32.06
N SER A 496 -31.92 58.90 32.21
CA SER A 496 -32.55 60.16 32.62
C SER A 496 -34.04 59.85 32.82
N SER A 497 -34.76 60.23 33.85
CA SER A 497 -34.50 60.83 35.17
C SER A 497 -35.83 60.66 35.93
N ASP A 498 -35.79 60.55 37.26
CA ASP A 498 -36.93 60.70 38.15
C ASP A 498 -37.67 62.04 37.95
N SER A 499 -38.98 62.08 38.24
CA SER A 499 -39.62 63.02 39.19
C SER A 499 -41.15 62.81 39.27
N ASP A 500 -41.63 62.77 40.52
CA ASP A 500 -42.91 63.25 41.07
C ASP A 500 -44.25 62.58 40.69
N SER A 501 -44.76 61.74 41.59
CA SER A 501 -45.88 62.03 42.53
C SER A 501 -46.42 60.76 43.18
#